data_AF-A0A4U9D0G7-F1
#
_entry.id   AF-A0A4U9D0G7-F1
#
_cell.length_a   1.000
_cell.length_b   1.000
_cell.length_c   1.000
_cell.angle_alpha   90.00
_cell.angle_beta   90.00
_cell.angle_gamma   90.00
#
_symmetry.space_group_name_H-M   'P 1'
#
loop_
_entity.id
_entity.type
_entity.pdbx_description
1 polymer ?
#
loop_
_entity_poly.entity_id
_entity_poly.type
_entity_poly.pdbx_seq_one_letter_code
_entity_poly.pdbx_strand_id
1 'polypeptide(L)'
;MTQSSYNADAIEVLTGLEPVRRRPGMYTDTTRPNHLGQEVIDNSVDEALGGHAKRVEVILHADQSLEVIDDGRGMPVDIHPEEGVPAVELIMCRLHAGGKFSGKKLPVLRRPAWGRYFGGQRPVEAR
;
A
#
# COMPACT_ATOMS: atom_id res chain seq x y z
N MET A 1 -4.71 5.24 -44.65
CA MET A 1 -4.80 5.23 -43.17
C MET A 1 -4.71 3.79 -42.72
N THR A 2 -3.67 3.40 -42.00
CA THR A 2 -3.57 2.05 -41.44
C THR A 2 -4.63 1.90 -40.35
N GLN A 3 -5.61 1.03 -40.57
CA GLN A 3 -6.53 0.64 -39.50
C GLN A 3 -5.71 0.01 -38.38
N SER A 4 -5.72 0.63 -37.21
CA SER A 4 -5.28 -0.01 -35.98
C SER A 4 -6.16 -1.24 -35.79
N SER A 5 -5.64 -2.44 -36.07
CA SER A 5 -6.37 -3.68 -35.81
C SER A 5 -6.53 -3.82 -34.30
N TYR A 6 -7.74 -3.57 -33.79
CA TYR A 6 -8.09 -3.86 -32.41
C TYR A 6 -8.34 -5.37 -32.29
N ASN A 7 -7.29 -6.09 -31.93
CA ASN A 7 -7.20 -7.53 -31.78
C ASN A 7 -6.89 -7.91 -30.32
N ALA A 8 -6.87 -9.19 -29.99
CA ALA A 8 -6.75 -9.65 -28.59
C ALA A 8 -5.43 -9.21 -27.92
N ASP A 9 -4.35 -9.07 -28.69
CA ASP A 9 -3.05 -8.56 -28.26
C ASP A 9 -3.04 -7.08 -27.88
N ALA A 10 -4.09 -6.31 -28.22
CA ALA A 10 -4.29 -4.95 -27.72
C ALA A 10 -4.75 -4.91 -26.25
N ILE A 11 -5.10 -6.06 -25.66
CA ILE A 11 -5.58 -6.16 -24.27
C ILE A 11 -4.39 -6.35 -23.32
N GLU A 12 -4.12 -5.34 -22.51
CA GLU A 12 -3.07 -5.37 -21.49
C GLU A 12 -3.63 -5.84 -20.14
N VAL A 13 -2.96 -6.81 -19.51
CA VAL A 13 -3.27 -7.28 -18.15
C VAL A 13 -2.21 -6.73 -17.21
N LEU A 14 -2.62 -5.79 -16.36
CA LEU A 14 -1.75 -5.19 -15.35
C LEU A 14 -1.69 -6.10 -14.11
N THR A 15 -0.49 -6.37 -13.61
CA THR A 15 -0.25 -7.31 -12.49
C THR A 15 0.41 -6.63 -11.29
N GLY A 16 0.35 -7.26 -10.12
CA GLY A 16 0.94 -6.73 -8.89
C GLY A 16 0.43 -5.33 -8.56
N LEU A 17 1.35 -4.35 -8.53
CA LEU A 17 1.05 -2.95 -8.23
C LEU A 17 0.98 -2.04 -9.47
N GLU A 18 1.15 -2.59 -10.67
CA GLU A 18 1.04 -1.82 -11.92
C GLU A 18 -0.29 -1.07 -12.07
N PRO A 19 -1.47 -1.65 -11.73
CA PRO A 19 -2.73 -0.93 -11.80
C PRO A 19 -2.74 0.34 -10.94
N VAL A 20 -2.14 0.27 -9.75
CA VAL A 20 -2.07 1.39 -8.80
C VAL A 20 -1.19 2.50 -9.35
N ARG A 21 0.00 2.13 -9.87
CA ARG A 21 0.95 3.10 -10.45
C ARG A 21 0.40 3.75 -11.71
N ARG A 22 -0.35 2.99 -12.53
CA ARG A 22 -0.92 3.48 -13.79
C ARG A 22 -2.15 4.36 -13.59
N ARG A 23 -2.97 4.07 -12.57
CA ARG A 23 -4.22 4.79 -12.28
C ARG A 23 -4.35 5.17 -10.79
N PRO A 24 -3.45 6.00 -10.24
CA PRO A 24 -3.41 6.28 -8.80
C PRO A 24 -4.69 6.94 -8.27
N GLY A 25 -5.39 7.74 -9.08
CA GLY A 25 -6.65 8.38 -8.68
C GLY A 25 -7.80 7.42 -8.37
N MET A 26 -7.72 6.16 -8.79
CA MET A 26 -8.67 5.11 -8.37
C MET A 26 -8.33 4.56 -6.97
N TYR A 27 -7.10 4.78 -6.51
CA TYR A 27 -6.54 4.16 -5.31
C TYR A 27 -6.16 5.14 -4.20
N THR A 28 -6.13 6.45 -4.44
CA THR A 28 -5.83 7.41 -3.38
C THR A 28 -6.30 8.80 -3.79
N ASP A 29 -6.46 9.69 -2.80
CA ASP A 29 -6.42 11.12 -3.06
C ASP A 29 -5.04 11.47 -3.66
N THR A 30 -5.02 12.01 -4.87
CA THR A 30 -3.80 12.42 -5.58
C THR A 30 -3.46 13.88 -5.37
N THR A 31 -4.27 14.64 -4.63
CA THR A 31 -3.99 16.06 -4.35
C THR A 31 -2.94 16.22 -3.25
N ARG A 32 -2.87 15.28 -2.31
CA ARG A 32 -1.93 15.25 -1.18
C ARG A 32 -1.84 13.84 -0.58
N PRO A 33 -0.71 13.46 0.05
CA PRO A 33 -0.47 12.09 0.52
C PRO A 33 -1.22 11.71 1.81
N ASN A 34 -2.10 12.58 2.31
CA ASN A 34 -2.78 12.38 3.59
C ASN A 34 -3.62 11.10 3.60
N HIS A 35 -4.25 10.76 2.47
CA HIS A 35 -5.02 9.53 2.33
C HIS A 35 -4.12 8.28 2.43
N LEU A 36 -2.86 8.34 2.01
CA LEU A 36 -1.91 7.24 2.20
C LEU A 36 -1.51 7.07 3.67
N GLY A 37 -1.35 8.19 4.40
CA GLY A 37 -1.12 8.16 5.84
C GLY A 37 -2.31 7.58 6.61
N GLN A 38 -3.53 7.98 6.24
CA GLN A 38 -4.78 7.45 6.82
C GLN A 38 -4.85 5.93 6.69
N GLU A 39 -4.51 5.37 5.54
CA GLU A 39 -4.54 3.91 5.32
C GLU A 39 -3.61 3.14 6.27
N VAL A 40 -2.47 3.71 6.68
CA VAL A 40 -1.58 3.08 7.68
C VAL A 40 -2.14 3.25 9.09
N ILE A 41 -2.57 4.47 9.43
CA ILE A 41 -3.14 4.80 10.74
C ILE A 41 -4.38 3.92 11.02
N ASP A 42 -5.24 3.71 10.04
CA ASP A 42 -6.44 2.88 10.16
C ASP A 42 -6.08 1.42 10.52
N ASN A 43 -4.97 0.89 10.00
CA ASN A 43 -4.52 -0.46 10.36
C ASN A 43 -4.03 -0.54 11.81
N SER A 44 -3.31 0.48 12.28
CA SER A 44 -2.90 0.58 13.68
C SER A 44 -4.10 0.76 14.61
N VAL A 45 -5.11 1.54 14.19
CA VAL A 45 -6.37 1.71 14.93
C VAL A 45 -7.18 0.41 14.99
N ASP A 46 -7.17 -0.41 13.93
CA ASP A 46 -7.80 -1.72 13.95
C ASP A 46 -7.20 -2.67 15.00
N GLU A 47 -5.87 -2.59 15.25
CA GLU A 47 -5.24 -3.31 16.36
C GLU A 47 -5.74 -2.79 17.72
N ALA A 48 -5.93 -1.47 17.86
CA ALA A 48 -6.48 -0.88 19.08
C ALA A 48 -7.95 -1.28 19.31
N LEU A 49 -8.78 -1.27 18.26
CA LEU A 49 -10.16 -1.77 18.28
C LEU A 49 -10.24 -3.30 18.48
N GLY A 50 -9.15 -4.01 18.20
CA GLY A 50 -8.95 -5.41 18.56
C GLY A 50 -8.57 -5.63 20.03
N GLY A 51 -8.24 -4.56 20.77
CA GLY A 51 -7.71 -4.63 22.13
C GLY A 51 -6.24 -5.02 22.20
N HIS A 52 -5.51 -4.93 21.09
CA HIS A 52 -4.11 -5.35 20.97
C HIS A 52 -3.12 -4.20 21.05
N ALA A 53 -3.47 -3.02 20.50
CA ALA A 53 -2.67 -1.81 20.63
C ALA A 53 -3.28 -0.86 21.68
N LYS A 54 -2.42 -0.09 22.36
CA LYS A 54 -2.78 0.99 23.29
C LYS A 54 -2.26 2.34 22.83
N ARG A 55 -1.24 2.36 21.98
CA ARG A 55 -0.58 3.56 21.52
C ARG A 55 -0.37 3.49 20.01
N VAL A 56 -0.73 4.58 19.33
CA VAL A 56 -0.34 4.85 17.95
C VAL A 56 0.41 6.17 17.94
N GLU A 57 1.62 6.16 17.42
CA GLU A 57 2.48 7.33 17.25
C GLU A 57 2.60 7.64 15.77
N VAL A 58 2.42 8.93 15.42
CA VAL A 58 2.49 9.40 14.04
C VAL A 58 3.54 10.51 13.98
N ILE A 59 4.56 10.31 13.16
CA ILE A 59 5.70 11.22 13.04
C ILE A 59 5.74 11.72 11.59
N LEU A 60 5.62 13.04 11.42
CA LEU A 60 5.93 13.70 10.15
C LEU A 60 7.39 14.17 10.20
N HIS A 61 8.22 13.56 9.37
CA HIS A 61 9.64 13.88 9.27
C HIS A 61 9.87 15.16 8.47
N ALA A 62 11.02 15.80 8.67
CA ALA A 62 11.38 17.03 7.98
C ALA A 62 11.46 16.86 6.45
N ASP A 63 11.73 15.65 5.97
CA ASP A 63 11.76 15.29 4.53
C ASP A 63 10.37 15.03 3.92
N GLN A 64 9.30 15.31 4.68
CA GLN A 64 7.90 15.05 4.32
C GLN A 64 7.53 13.56 4.27
N SER A 65 8.37 12.66 4.78
CA SER A 65 7.97 11.27 5.02
C SER A 65 7.11 11.15 6.29
N LEU A 66 6.22 10.15 6.30
CA LEU A 66 5.35 9.86 7.43
C LEU A 66 5.71 8.48 7.98
N GLU A 67 5.85 8.40 9.30
CA GLU A 67 6.06 7.17 10.05
C GLU A 67 4.90 6.96 11.02
N VAL A 68 4.40 5.73 11.09
CA VAL A 68 3.32 5.32 11.97
C VAL A 68 3.80 4.10 12.74
N ILE A 69 3.74 4.18 14.07
CA ILE A 69 4.22 3.14 14.98
C ILE A 69 3.06 2.77 15.90
N ASP A 70 2.78 1.47 16.02
CA ASP A 70 1.84 0.95 17.01
C ASP A 70 2.49 -0.14 17.86
N ASP A 71 1.87 -0.40 19.01
CA ASP A 71 2.22 -1.49 19.93
C ASP A 71 1.26 -2.69 19.81
N GLY A 72 0.69 -2.90 18.63
CA GLY A 72 -0.19 -4.03 18.33
C GLY A 72 0.55 -5.36 18.20
N ARG A 73 -0.09 -6.35 17.57
CA ARG A 73 0.50 -7.70 17.40
C ARG A 73 1.67 -7.73 16.41
N GLY A 74 1.78 -6.71 15.57
CA GLY A 74 2.68 -6.68 14.42
C GLY A 74 2.13 -7.43 13.20
N MET A 75 2.73 -7.16 12.04
CA MET A 75 2.42 -7.89 10.81
C MET A 75 3.02 -9.31 10.86
N PRO A 76 2.32 -10.34 10.35
CA PRO A 76 2.89 -11.67 10.21
C PRO A 76 4.11 -11.65 9.27
N VAL A 77 5.20 -12.28 9.70
CA VAL A 77 6.48 -12.34 8.96
C VAL A 77 6.87 -13.77 8.58
N ASP A 78 6.10 -14.75 9.03
CA ASP A 78 6.22 -16.14 8.65
C ASP A 78 5.85 -16.36 7.17
N ILE A 79 6.34 -17.48 6.63
CA ILE A 79 6.13 -17.83 5.22
C ILE A 79 4.68 -18.25 5.00
N HIS A 80 4.02 -17.61 4.04
CA HIS A 80 2.66 -17.94 3.66
C HIS A 80 2.61 -19.34 3.00
N PRO A 81 1.76 -20.26 3.48
CA PRO A 81 1.81 -21.68 3.09
C PRO A 81 1.55 -21.92 1.61
N GLU A 82 0.72 -21.10 0.97
CA GLU A 82 0.35 -21.25 -0.46
C GLU A 82 1.26 -20.45 -1.41
N GLU A 83 1.84 -19.35 -0.93
CA GLU A 83 2.54 -18.38 -1.79
C GLU A 83 4.06 -18.47 -1.63
N GLY A 84 4.55 -19.16 -0.60
CA GLY A 84 5.98 -19.43 -0.41
C GLY A 84 6.84 -18.19 -0.09
N VAL A 85 6.21 -17.05 0.21
CA VAL A 85 6.88 -15.78 0.56
C VAL A 85 6.40 -15.29 1.94
N PRO A 86 7.15 -14.41 2.63
CA PRO A 86 6.71 -13.82 3.89
C PRO A 86 5.35 -13.15 3.76
N ALA A 87 4.46 -13.34 4.74
CA ALA A 87 3.13 -12.73 4.71
C ALA A 87 3.19 -11.19 4.58
N VAL A 88 4.18 -10.53 5.20
CA VAL A 88 4.43 -9.09 5.04
C VAL A 88 4.69 -8.69 3.58
N GLU A 89 5.35 -9.54 2.79
CA GLU A 89 5.58 -9.27 1.36
C GLU A 89 4.27 -9.30 0.59
N LEU A 90 3.42 -10.29 0.84
CA LEU A 90 2.09 -10.36 0.20
C LEU A 90 1.25 -9.13 0.51
N ILE A 91 1.24 -8.73 1.79
CA ILE A 91 0.50 -7.58 2.27
C ILE A 91 0.99 -6.28 1.59
N MET A 92 2.30 -6.16 1.32
CA MET A 92 2.90 -4.98 0.70
C MET A 92 2.88 -4.99 -0.84
N CYS A 93 2.84 -6.16 -1.47
CA CYS A 93 3.08 -6.27 -2.91
C CYS A 93 1.88 -6.78 -3.71
N ARG A 94 0.83 -7.32 -3.05
CA ARG A 94 -0.38 -7.81 -3.74
C ARG A 94 -1.62 -7.04 -3.33
N LEU A 95 -2.38 -6.64 -4.34
CA LEU A 95 -3.73 -6.14 -4.13
C LEU A 95 -4.62 -7.26 -3.62
N HIS A 96 -5.53 -6.91 -2.71
CA HIS A 96 -6.54 -7.83 -2.15
C HIS A 96 -5.94 -8.99 -1.33
N ALA A 97 -4.78 -8.79 -0.70
CA ALA A 97 -4.17 -9.73 0.23
C ALA A 97 -4.26 -9.25 1.69
N GLY A 98 -4.70 -10.12 2.61
CA GLY A 98 -4.66 -9.89 4.07
C GLY A 98 -5.78 -10.60 4.84
N GLY A 99 -5.83 -10.46 6.16
CA GLY A 99 -6.67 -11.32 7.03
C GLY A 99 -8.11 -10.88 7.40
N LYS A 100 -8.57 -9.66 7.06
CA LYS A 100 -9.92 -9.11 7.38
C LYS A 100 -11.03 -9.64 6.46
N PHE A 101 -10.74 -10.54 5.50
CA PHE A 101 -11.76 -11.09 4.59
C PHE A 101 -12.68 -12.14 5.23
N SER A 102 -12.27 -12.76 6.35
CA SER A 102 -13.00 -13.88 6.98
C SER A 102 -13.65 -13.54 8.32
N GLY A 103 -13.76 -12.24 8.68
CA GLY A 103 -14.23 -11.81 10.00
C GLY A 103 -13.23 -12.06 11.14
N LYS A 104 -12.10 -12.72 10.87
CA LYS A 104 -10.95 -12.79 11.78
C LYS A 104 -10.22 -11.44 11.76
N LYS A 105 -10.03 -10.83 12.94
CA LYS A 105 -9.32 -9.55 13.09
C LYS A 105 -7.82 -9.78 12.96
N LEU A 106 -7.30 -9.70 11.74
CA LEU A 106 -5.88 -9.61 11.44
C LEU A 106 -5.64 -8.31 10.65
N PRO A 107 -4.46 -7.69 10.71
CA PRO A 107 -4.16 -6.54 9.89
C PRO A 107 -4.32 -6.91 8.40
N VAL A 108 -5.16 -6.16 7.68
CA VAL A 108 -5.20 -6.09 6.22
C VAL A 108 -4.73 -4.70 5.90
N LEU A 109 -3.59 -4.57 5.23
CA LEU A 109 -3.35 -3.34 4.49
C LEU A 109 -4.35 -3.31 3.35
N ARG A 110 -5.29 -2.36 3.42
CA ARG A 110 -6.18 -2.09 2.28
C ARG A 110 -5.42 -1.58 1.07
N ARG A 111 -4.19 -1.09 1.22
CA ARG A 111 -3.27 -0.66 0.16
C ARG A 111 -1.84 -0.67 0.69
N PRO A 112 -0.81 -0.88 -0.14
CA PRO A 112 0.55 -0.60 0.26
C PRO A 112 0.76 0.92 0.29
N ALA A 113 0.72 1.49 1.49
CA ALA A 113 1.20 2.83 1.72
C ALA A 113 2.74 2.77 1.81
N TRP A 114 3.38 3.44 0.86
CA TRP A 114 4.84 3.54 0.78
C TRP A 114 5.34 4.40 1.96
N GLY A 115 5.93 3.75 2.96
CA GLY A 115 6.77 4.39 3.96
C GLY A 115 8.12 4.78 3.34
N ARG A 116 8.13 5.92 2.65
CA ARG A 116 9.25 6.82 2.22
C ARG A 116 8.88 7.45 0.88
N TYR A 117 8.30 8.65 0.92
CA TYR A 117 8.26 9.52 -0.23
C TYR A 117 9.63 10.19 -0.37
N PHE A 118 10.42 9.81 -1.39
CA PHE A 118 11.61 10.58 -1.76
C PHE A 118 11.17 11.89 -2.40
N GLY A 119 11.06 12.94 -1.58
CA GLY A 119 11.00 14.32 -2.04
C GLY A 119 12.31 14.70 -2.73
N GLY A 120 12.33 14.62 -4.06
CA GLY A 120 13.51 14.93 -4.85
C GLY A 120 13.16 15.36 -6.27
N GLN A 121 12.51 16.53 -6.40
CA GLN A 121 12.60 17.27 -7.67
C GLN A 121 14.02 17.85 -7.77
N ARG A 122 14.90 17.20 -8.54
CA ARG A 122 16.01 17.90 -9.19
C ARG A 122 15.57 18.25 -10.60
N PRO A 123 15.68 19.52 -11.03
CA PRO A 123 15.40 19.89 -12.41
C PRO A 123 16.48 19.26 -13.28
N VAL A 124 16.09 18.38 -14.19
CA VAL A 124 16.98 17.97 -15.29
C VAL A 124 16.88 19.08 -16.33
N GLU A 125 17.86 19.98 -16.32
CA GLU A 125 18.06 20.90 -17.43
C GLU A 125 18.34 20.10 -18.70
N ALA A 126 17.53 20.35 -19.72
CA ALA A 126 17.77 19.85 -21.06
C ALA A 126 18.95 20.61 -21.67
N ARG A 127 20.04 19.88 -21.98
CA ARG A 127 20.95 20.14 -23.10
C ARG A 127 21.35 18.82 -23.72
#